data_AF-A0AAP6SK55-F1
#
_entry.id   AF-A0AAP6SK55-F1
#
_cell.length_a   1.000
_cell.length_b   1.000
_cell.length_c   1.000
_cell.angle_alpha   90.00
_cell.angle_beta   90.00
_cell.angle_gamma   90.00
#
_symmetry.space_group_name_H-M   'P 1'
#
loop_
_entity.id
_entity.type
_entity.pdbx_description
1 polymer ?
#
loop_
_entity_poly.entity_id
_entity_poly.type
_entity_poly.pdbx_seq_one_letter_code
_entity_poly.pdbx_strand_id
1 'polypeptide(L)'
;HTSEKRLYVSSMPTHTPKPGIFVRNHWSIESMHWGLDHNLQQDNIKRKSTRAARNLDTIQRIVYSVFSIWKGLRKKQSDKNKGIAELIRHISMSFTRLMRFLSQK
;
A
#
# COMPACT_ATOMS: atom_id res chain seq x y z
N HIS A 1 -11.85 4.62 -30.80
CA HIS A 1 -11.35 5.65 -29.88
C HIS A 1 -12.43 5.85 -28.82
N THR A 2 -12.15 5.59 -27.54
CA THR A 2 -13.14 5.71 -26.46
C THR A 2 -12.92 7.06 -25.77
N SER A 3 -13.97 7.87 -25.63
CA SER A 3 -13.89 9.13 -24.86
C SER A 3 -14.62 8.97 -23.53
N GLU A 4 -13.99 9.40 -22.44
CA GLU A 4 -14.60 9.41 -21.11
C GLU A 4 -14.82 10.86 -20.65
N LYS A 5 -16.02 11.15 -20.13
CA LYS A 5 -16.37 12.45 -19.52
C LYS A 5 -16.66 12.24 -18.04
N ARG A 6 -15.94 12.96 -17.18
CA ARG A 6 -16.12 12.92 -15.72
C ARG A 6 -16.56 14.29 -15.22
N LEU A 7 -17.55 14.31 -14.33
CA LEU A 7 -18.05 15.50 -13.66
C LEU A 7 -17.58 15.49 -12.20
N TYR A 8 -17.13 16.63 -11.70
CA TYR A 8 -16.63 16.78 -10.34
C TYR A 8 -17.41 17.88 -9.62
N VAL A 9 -17.76 17.64 -8.37
CA VAL A 9 -18.40 18.62 -7.48
C VAL A 9 -17.40 18.98 -6.39
N SER A 10 -17.25 20.27 -6.11
CA SER A 10 -16.33 20.77 -5.10
C SER A 10 -16.88 22.01 -4.44
N SER A 11 -16.58 22.19 -3.15
CA SER A 11 -16.81 23.43 -2.41
C SER A 11 -15.75 24.50 -2.67
N MET A 12 -14.72 24.20 -3.47
CA MET A 12 -13.64 25.14 -3.78
C MET A 12 -14.13 26.31 -4.65
N PRO A 13 -13.58 27.53 -4.47
CA PRO A 13 -13.86 28.66 -5.34
C PRO A 13 -13.57 28.34 -6.81
N THR A 14 -14.35 28.92 -7.73
CA THR A 14 -14.22 28.68 -9.18
C THR A 14 -12.87 29.12 -9.76
N HIS A 15 -12.13 29.98 -9.05
CA HIS A 15 -10.80 30.46 -9.44
C HIS A 15 -9.66 29.62 -8.87
N THR A 16 -9.97 28.50 -8.21
CA THR A 16 -8.96 27.62 -7.61
C THR A 16 -8.05 27.07 -8.70
N PRO A 17 -6.75 27.38 -8.69
CA PRO A 17 -5.84 26.85 -9.69
C PRO A 17 -5.73 25.33 -9.51
N LYS A 18 -5.91 24.61 -10.62
CA LYS A 18 -5.55 23.19 -10.79
C LYS A 18 -6.40 22.18 -9.99
N PRO A 19 -7.75 22.17 -10.10
CA PRO A 19 -8.59 21.08 -9.58
C PRO A 19 -8.13 19.69 -10.04
N GLY A 20 -7.54 19.62 -11.24
CA GLY A 20 -6.95 18.39 -11.77
C GLY A 20 -5.81 17.79 -10.94
N ILE A 21 -5.08 18.57 -10.11
CA ILE A 21 -4.07 18.01 -9.21
C ILE A 21 -4.74 17.18 -8.12
N PHE A 22 -5.81 17.68 -7.49
CA PHE A 22 -6.51 16.95 -6.45
C PHE A 22 -7.13 15.66 -6.98
N VAL A 23 -7.74 15.73 -8.17
CA VAL A 23 -8.27 14.55 -8.87
C VAL A 23 -7.17 13.54 -9.16
N ARG A 24 -6.00 13.98 -9.64
CA ARG A 24 -4.86 13.07 -9.87
C ARG A 24 -4.31 12.50 -8.58
N ASN A 25 -4.23 13.30 -7.52
CA ASN A 25 -3.75 12.85 -6.22
C ASN A 25 -4.68 11.80 -5.60
N HIS A 26 -5.98 11.83 -5.89
CA HIS A 26 -6.90 10.78 -5.43
C HIS A 26 -6.48 9.38 -5.91
N TRP A 27 -5.88 9.23 -7.10
CA TRP A 27 -5.35 7.95 -7.57
C TRP A 27 -4.27 7.35 -6.68
N SER A 28 -3.58 8.16 -5.87
CA SER A 28 -2.62 7.63 -4.90
C SER A 28 -3.29 6.77 -3.84
N ILE A 29 -4.53 7.07 -3.47
CA ILE A 29 -5.34 6.28 -2.53
C ILE A 29 -5.69 4.94 -3.16
N GLU A 30 -6.24 4.95 -4.38
CA GLU A 30 -6.59 3.72 -5.10
C GLU A 30 -5.35 2.85 -5.39
N SER A 31 -4.23 3.47 -5.72
CA SER A 31 -2.96 2.76 -5.94
C SER A 31 -2.47 2.07 -4.66
N MET A 32 -2.65 2.71 -3.50
CA MET A 32 -2.37 2.09 -2.20
C MET A 32 -3.33 0.92 -1.94
N HIS A 33 -4.64 1.08 -2.20
CA HIS A 33 -5.61 -0.01 -2.06
C HIS A 33 -5.23 -1.23 -2.90
N TRP A 34 -4.96 -1.03 -4.18
CA TRP A 34 -4.44 -2.10 -5.05
C TRP A 34 -3.15 -2.71 -4.51
N GLY A 35 -2.26 -1.88 -3.96
CA GLY A 35 -1.04 -2.30 -3.29
C GLY A 35 -1.31 -3.23 -2.10
N LEU A 36 -2.30 -2.93 -1.27
CA LEU A 36 -2.71 -3.77 -0.14
C LEU A 36 -3.33 -5.09 -0.62
N ASP A 37 -4.25 -5.01 -1.58
CA ASP A 37 -4.98 -6.18 -2.07
C ASP A 37 -4.04 -7.16 -2.78
N HIS A 38 -3.14 -6.66 -3.64
CA HIS A 38 -2.20 -7.50 -4.37
C HIS A 38 -1.02 -7.97 -3.50
N ASN A 39 -0.37 -7.10 -2.73
CA ASN A 39 0.87 -7.48 -2.01
C ASN A 39 0.60 -8.14 -0.66
N LEU A 40 -0.48 -7.77 0.02
CA LEU A 40 -0.84 -8.29 1.35
C LEU A 40 -2.06 -9.22 1.32
N GLN A 41 -2.58 -9.53 0.13
CA GLN A 41 -3.71 -10.43 -0.08
C GLN A 41 -4.93 -10.03 0.76
N GLN A 42 -5.16 -8.73 0.90
CA GLN A 42 -6.13 -8.16 1.84
C GLN A 42 -7.54 -8.73 1.64
N ASP A 43 -7.97 -8.93 0.39
CA ASP A 43 -9.27 -9.50 0.02
C ASP A 43 -9.42 -10.99 0.38
N ASN A 44 -8.31 -11.73 0.43
CA ASN A 44 -8.34 -13.16 0.74
C ASN A 44 -8.43 -13.43 2.25
N ILE A 45 -8.26 -12.41 3.09
CA ILE A 45 -8.27 -12.58 4.55
C ILE A 45 -9.70 -12.49 5.09
N LYS A 46 -10.21 -13.61 5.60
CA LYS A 46 -11.52 -13.66 6.27
C LYS A 46 -11.44 -13.00 7.65
N ARG A 47 -12.34 -12.06 7.91
CA ARG A 47 -12.43 -11.32 9.18
C ARG A 47 -13.74 -11.67 9.88
N LYS A 48 -13.67 -12.11 11.14
CA LYS A 48 -14.84 -12.57 11.92
C LYS A 48 -15.60 -11.47 12.65
N SER A 49 -14.98 -10.30 12.85
CA SER A 49 -15.60 -9.16 13.53
C SER A 49 -15.16 -7.83 12.94
N THR A 50 -15.96 -6.78 13.14
CA THR A 50 -15.67 -5.42 12.69
C THR A 50 -14.40 -4.86 13.33
N ARG A 51 -14.16 -5.18 14.61
CA ARG A 51 -12.93 -4.79 15.32
C ARG A 51 -11.70 -5.45 14.71
N ALA A 52 -11.75 -6.76 14.44
CA ALA A 52 -10.65 -7.47 13.79
C ALA A 52 -10.38 -6.90 12.40
N ALA A 53 -11.42 -6.56 11.64
CA ALA A 53 -11.30 -5.94 10.33
C ALA A 53 -10.55 -4.60 10.37
N ARG A 54 -10.98 -3.68 11.27
CA ARG A 54 -10.34 -2.37 11.43
C ARG A 54 -8.90 -2.45 11.91
N ASN A 55 -8.63 -3.35 12.88
CA ASN A 55 -7.29 -3.53 13.41
C ASN A 55 -6.35 -4.05 12.31
N LEU A 56 -6.79 -5.04 11.55
CA LEU A 56 -5.98 -5.59 10.46
C LEU A 56 -5.75 -4.57 9.33
N ASP A 57 -6.78 -3.82 8.91
CA ASP A 57 -6.65 -2.76 7.90
C ASP A 57 -5.63 -1.70 8.33
N THR A 58 -5.69 -1.25 9.58
CA THR A 58 -4.72 -0.31 10.15
C THR A 58 -3.29 -0.86 10.07
N ILE A 59 -3.09 -2.11 10.50
CA ILE A 59 -1.77 -2.75 10.48
C ILE A 59 -1.25 -2.90 9.05
N GLN A 60 -2.09 -3.36 8.12
CA GLN A 60 -1.70 -3.56 6.72
C GLN A 60 -1.32 -2.24 6.04
N ARG A 61 -2.05 -1.14 6.30
CA ARG A 61 -1.71 0.21 5.83
C ARG A 61 -0.37 0.69 6.38
N ILE A 62 -0.09 0.47 7.67
CA ILE A 62 1.19 0.83 8.29
C ILE A 62 2.33 0.06 7.62
N VAL A 63 2.20 -1.27 7.50
CA VAL A 63 3.20 -2.12 6.86
C VAL A 63 3.47 -1.64 5.43
N TYR A 64 2.43 -1.47 4.61
CA TYR A 64 2.58 -1.00 3.23
C TYR A 64 3.27 0.35 3.14
N SER A 65 2.93 1.30 4.03
CA SER A 65 3.54 2.63 4.07
C SER A 65 5.03 2.56 4.40
N VAL A 66 5.43 1.76 5.39
CA VAL A 66 6.84 1.56 5.77
C VAL A 66 7.64 1.00 4.59
N PHE A 67 7.12 -0.01 3.90
CA PHE A 67 7.78 -0.58 2.73
C PHE A 67 7.86 0.38 1.55
N SER A 68 6.81 1.17 1.32
CA SER A 68 6.77 2.17 0.25
C SER A 68 7.79 3.29 0.47
N ILE A 69 7.89 3.79 1.70
CA ILE A 69 8.90 4.79 2.09
C ILE A 69 10.30 4.18 1.96
N TRP A 70 10.53 3.00 2.53
CA TRP A 70 11.82 2.30 2.44
C TRP A 70 12.28 2.15 0.99
N LYS A 71 11.37 1.75 0.09
CA LYS A 71 11.62 1.61 -1.34
C LYS A 71 11.96 2.95 -2.00
N GLY A 72 11.21 4.01 -1.67
CA GLY A 72 11.46 5.37 -2.16
C GLY A 72 12.84 5.90 -1.77
N LEU A 73 13.33 5.54 -0.58
CA LEU A 73 14.63 5.96 -0.04
C LEU A 73 15.82 5.15 -0.60
N ARG A 74 15.60 4.06 -1.34
CA ARG A 74 16.70 3.26 -1.91
C ARG A 74 17.46 4.04 -2.96
N LYS A 75 18.80 3.97 -2.94
CA LYS A 75 19.65 4.57 -3.98
C LYS A 75 19.84 3.65 -5.20
N LYS A 76 19.91 2.33 -4.98
CA LYS A 76 20.11 1.34 -6.06
C LYS A 76 18.82 1.09 -6.83
N GLN A 77 18.87 1.18 -8.15
CA GLN A 77 17.70 0.93 -9.01
C GLN A 77 17.21 -0.52 -8.90
N SER A 78 18.12 -1.49 -8.75
CA SER A 78 17.75 -2.90 -8.55
C SER A 78 16.87 -3.11 -7.31
N ASP A 79 17.13 -2.38 -6.23
CA ASP A 79 16.30 -2.44 -5.02
C ASP A 79 14.95 -1.74 -5.20
N LYS A 80 14.89 -0.67 -6.02
CA LYS A 80 13.62 -0.04 -6.42
C LYS A 80 12.79 -0.95 -7.33
N ASN A 81 13.44 -1.80 -8.12
CA ASN A 81 12.74 -2.70 -9.03
C ASN A 81 12.12 -3.91 -8.31
N LYS A 82 12.55 -4.21 -7.07
CA LYS A 82 11.94 -5.28 -6.27
C LYS A 82 10.48 -4.97 -5.94
N GLY A 83 9.64 -6.01 -6.00
CA GLY A 83 8.24 -5.95 -5.61
C GLY A 83 8.07 -5.86 -4.09
N ILE A 84 7.03 -5.19 -3.60
CA ILE A 84 6.75 -5.11 -2.16
C ILE A 84 6.51 -6.50 -1.58
N ALA A 85 5.74 -7.35 -2.25
CA ALA A 85 5.53 -8.74 -1.84
C ALA A 85 6.84 -9.55 -1.73
N GLU A 86 7.77 -9.36 -2.67
CA GLU A 86 9.08 -10.02 -2.65
C GLU A 86 9.90 -9.60 -1.43
N LEU A 87 9.93 -8.30 -1.13
CA LEU A 87 10.64 -7.74 0.03
C LEU A 87 10.06 -8.22 1.35
N ILE A 88 8.72 -8.23 1.46
CA ILE A 88 8.01 -8.76 2.62
C ILE A 88 8.36 -10.23 2.81
N ARG A 89 8.31 -11.05 1.74
CA ARG A 89 8.67 -12.47 1.81
C ARG A 89 10.09 -12.66 2.30
N HIS A 90 11.05 -11.89 1.78
CA HIS A 90 12.44 -11.97 2.20
C HIS A 90 12.59 -11.67 3.71
N ILE A 91 12.01 -10.57 4.19
CA ILE A 91 12.06 -10.17 5.60
C ILE A 91 11.39 -11.22 6.49
N SER A 92 10.21 -11.70 6.12
CA SER A 92 9.49 -12.76 6.84
C SER A 92 10.32 -14.05 6.94
N MET A 93 11.01 -14.44 5.86
CA MET A 93 11.89 -15.61 5.90
C MET A 93 13.10 -15.40 6.82
N SER A 94 13.74 -14.23 6.76
CA SER A 94 14.86 -13.90 7.66
C SER A 94 14.42 -13.91 9.12
N PHE A 95 13.26 -13.33 9.42
CA PHE A 95 12.69 -13.33 10.77
C PHE A 95 12.37 -14.76 11.25
N THR A 96 11.71 -15.57 10.44
CA THR A 96 11.41 -16.98 10.79
C THR A 96 12.67 -17.79 11.06
N ARG A 97 13.74 -17.59 10.27
CA ARG A 97 15.04 -18.24 10.49
C ARG A 97 15.66 -17.81 11.82
N LEU A 98 15.64 -16.51 12.13
CA LEU A 98 16.12 -15.98 13.40
C LEU A 98 15.34 -16.57 14.58
N MET A 99 14.01 -16.60 14.52
CA MET A 99 13.18 -17.16 15.58
C MET A 99 13.46 -18.66 15.78
N ARG A 100 13.66 -19.41 14.70
CA ARG A 100 14.06 -20.82 14.78
C ARG A 100 15.41 -20.98 15.48
N PHE A 101 16.40 -20.19 15.10
CA PHE A 101 17.73 -20.19 15.72
C PHE A 101 17.65 -19.89 17.22
N LEU A 102 16.92 -18.84 17.62
CA LEU A 102 16.74 -18.49 19.03
C LEU A 102 15.96 -19.54 19.84
N SER A 103 15.19 -20.40 19.16
CA SER A 103 14.41 -21.47 19.79
C SER A 103 15.19 -22.79 19.90
N GLN A 104 16.40 -22.86 19.32
CA GLN A 104 17.27 -24.02 19.48
C GLN A 104 17.99 -23.89 20.82
N LYS A 105 17.59 -24.74 21.77
CA LYS A 105 18.34 -24.99 23.02
C LYS A 105 19.65 -25.72 22.72
#